data_AF-A0A5C6PVN4-F1
#
_entry.id   AF-A0A5C6PVN4-F1
#
_cell.length_a   1.000
_cell.length_b   1.000
_cell.length_c   1.000
_cell.angle_alpha   90.00
_cell.angle_beta   90.00
_cell.angle_gamma   90.00
#
_symmetry.space_group_name_H-M   'P 1'
#
loop_
_entity.id
_entity.type
_entity.pdbx_description
1 polymer ?
#
loop_
_entity_poly.entity_id
_entity_poly.type
_entity_poly.pdbx_seq_one_letter_code
_entity_poly.pdbx_strand_id
1 'polypeptide(L)'
;MASTKKLQKAATAALDSALDAVVDARKGVKALAKADGAKKAKKARGSAEDALDTAAKKIKDAEKATKKAVKSATKEAPAASPETPATPAPKPTKSHEQVEAEVAQKSVVPTTSAPKGPGAAYTPPLPHADETTVTAHDGSEAHVDLHAQTLVSLRQLATDKGVTGVSRLTKAQLIERLQA
;
A
#
# COMPACT_ATOMS: atom_id res chain seq x y z
N MET A 1 6.60 32.23 -0.97
CA MET A 1 6.35 32.11 0.49
C MET A 1 4.87 32.20 0.88
N ALA A 2 4.27 33.37 1.14
CA ALA A 2 2.94 33.43 1.75
C ALA A 2 1.81 32.87 0.86
N SER A 3 1.91 33.04 -0.46
CA SER A 3 0.91 32.62 -1.44
C SER A 3 0.83 31.10 -1.58
N THR A 4 1.98 30.43 -1.64
CA THR A 4 2.09 28.97 -1.81
C THR A 4 1.52 28.20 -0.61
N LYS A 5 1.76 28.66 0.62
CA LYS A 5 1.16 28.06 1.84
C LYS A 5 -0.38 28.20 1.89
N LYS A 6 -0.93 29.30 1.36
CA LYS A 6 -2.40 29.46 1.21
C LYS A 6 -2.97 28.54 0.12
N LEU A 7 -2.29 28.42 -1.03
CA LEU A 7 -2.69 27.51 -2.12
C LEU A 7 -2.64 26.03 -1.71
N GLN A 8 -1.61 25.62 -0.95
CA GLN A 8 -1.52 24.27 -0.38
C GLN A 8 -2.70 23.97 0.56
N LYS A 9 -3.01 24.87 1.51
CA LYS A 9 -4.16 24.69 2.43
C LYS A 9 -5.51 24.64 1.70
N ALA A 10 -5.66 25.39 0.61
CA ALA A 10 -6.86 25.31 -0.23
C ALA A 10 -6.93 23.98 -1.02
N ALA A 11 -5.80 23.47 -1.51
CA ALA A 11 -5.72 22.20 -2.22
C ALA A 11 -5.99 21.00 -1.31
N THR A 12 -5.50 20.98 -0.07
CA THR A 12 -5.82 19.91 0.90
C THR A 12 -7.30 19.94 1.26
N ALA A 13 -7.86 21.10 1.63
CA ALA A 13 -9.28 21.23 1.96
C ALA A 13 -10.22 20.85 0.79
N ALA A 14 -9.79 21.06 -0.46
CA ALA A 14 -10.52 20.60 -1.64
C ALA A 14 -10.44 19.08 -1.84
N LEU A 15 -9.29 18.45 -1.56
CA LEU A 15 -9.14 16.99 -1.55
C LEU A 15 -9.96 16.34 -0.43
N ASP A 16 -9.89 16.86 0.79
CA ASP A 16 -10.66 16.37 1.95
C ASP A 16 -12.17 16.39 1.62
N SER A 17 -12.67 17.53 1.12
CA SER A 17 -14.08 17.66 0.73
C SER A 17 -14.48 16.85 -0.51
N ALA A 18 -13.51 16.38 -1.31
CA ALA A 18 -13.76 15.42 -2.39
C ALA A 18 -13.80 13.97 -1.87
N LEU A 19 -12.97 13.63 -0.88
CA LEU A 19 -13.02 12.33 -0.20
C LEU A 19 -14.35 12.14 0.54
N ASP A 20 -14.83 13.16 1.26
CA ASP A 20 -16.16 13.14 1.90
C ASP A 20 -17.29 12.87 0.89
N ALA A 21 -17.28 13.58 -0.25
CA ALA A 21 -18.27 13.40 -1.30
C ALA A 21 -18.24 11.99 -1.92
N VAL A 22 -17.04 11.40 -2.09
CA VAL A 22 -16.89 10.00 -2.53
C VAL A 22 -17.38 9.01 -1.46
N VAL A 23 -17.19 9.31 -0.18
CA VAL A 23 -17.74 8.52 0.93
C VAL A 23 -19.27 8.57 0.94
N ASP A 24 -19.89 9.72 0.70
CA ASP A 24 -21.35 9.86 0.60
C ASP A 24 -21.92 9.20 -0.65
N ALA A 25 -21.25 9.30 -1.80
CA ALA A 25 -21.61 8.53 -3.00
C ALA A 25 -21.58 7.02 -2.73
N ARG A 26 -20.56 6.52 -2.01
CA ARG A 26 -20.50 5.11 -1.57
C ARG A 26 -21.62 4.74 -0.60
N LYS A 27 -22.06 5.65 0.30
CA LYS A 27 -23.25 5.43 1.13
C LYS A 27 -24.52 5.32 0.27
N GLY A 28 -24.70 6.20 -0.72
CA GLY A 28 -25.82 6.18 -1.67
C GLY A 28 -25.91 4.87 -2.46
N VAL A 29 -24.80 4.43 -3.06
CA VAL A 29 -24.72 3.14 -3.77
C VAL A 29 -25.00 1.95 -2.83
N LYS A 30 -24.49 1.99 -1.59
CA LYS A 30 -24.76 0.93 -0.58
C LYS A 30 -26.19 0.95 -0.05
N ALA A 31 -26.89 2.08 -0.13
CA ALA A 31 -28.32 2.18 0.13
C ALA A 31 -29.15 1.63 -1.04
N LEU A 32 -28.76 1.91 -2.30
CA LEU A 32 -29.37 1.34 -3.50
C LEU A 32 -29.27 -0.19 -3.52
N ALA A 33 -28.10 -0.73 -3.15
CA ALA A 33 -27.89 -2.19 -3.00
C ALA A 33 -28.68 -2.85 -1.84
N LYS A 34 -29.44 -2.06 -1.06
CA LYS A 34 -30.34 -2.50 0.01
C LYS A 34 -31.79 -2.01 -0.18
N ALA A 35 -32.13 -1.52 -1.37
CA ALA A 35 -33.37 -0.79 -1.60
C ALA A 35 -34.51 -1.70 -2.10
N ASP A 36 -34.97 -2.63 -1.26
CA ASP A 36 -36.07 -3.55 -1.59
C ASP A 36 -37.36 -2.81 -1.97
N GLY A 37 -37.81 -3.05 -3.21
CA GLY A 37 -39.02 -2.48 -3.81
C GLY A 37 -38.77 -1.25 -4.69
N ALA A 38 -39.37 -1.23 -5.88
CA ALA A 38 -39.10 -0.26 -6.94
C ALA A 38 -39.17 1.22 -6.52
N LYS A 39 -40.08 1.60 -5.60
CA LYS A 39 -40.17 2.96 -5.06
C LYS A 39 -38.95 3.36 -4.22
N LYS A 40 -38.40 2.43 -3.42
CA LYS A 40 -37.15 2.66 -2.66
C LYS A 40 -35.95 2.69 -3.60
N ALA A 41 -35.85 1.73 -4.52
CA ALA A 41 -34.79 1.68 -5.52
C ALA A 41 -34.71 2.97 -6.36
N LYS A 42 -35.85 3.51 -6.84
CA LYS A 42 -35.87 4.78 -7.59
C LYS A 42 -35.37 5.97 -6.76
N LYS A 43 -35.76 6.07 -5.47
CA LYS A 43 -35.28 7.14 -4.58
C LYS A 43 -33.79 6.99 -4.22
N ALA A 44 -33.35 5.77 -3.92
CA ALA A 44 -31.95 5.47 -3.61
C ALA A 44 -31.04 5.69 -4.83
N ARG A 45 -31.52 5.40 -6.05
CA ARG A 45 -30.80 5.69 -7.28
C ARG A 45 -30.63 7.19 -7.48
N GLY A 46 -31.69 8.00 -7.41
CA GLY A 46 -31.57 9.46 -7.49
C GLY A 46 -30.53 10.01 -6.51
N SER A 47 -30.65 9.64 -5.23
CA SER A 47 -29.70 10.02 -4.18
C SER A 47 -28.25 9.53 -4.40
N ALA A 48 -28.03 8.49 -5.22
CA ALA A 48 -26.69 8.04 -5.59
C ALA A 48 -26.15 8.83 -6.79
N GLU A 49 -26.97 9.12 -7.79
CA GLU A 49 -26.61 9.93 -8.96
C GLU A 49 -26.27 11.37 -8.52
N ASP A 50 -27.08 12.01 -7.65
CA ASP A 50 -26.83 13.33 -7.07
C ASP A 50 -25.49 13.38 -6.29
N ALA A 51 -25.18 12.33 -5.53
CA ALA A 51 -23.95 12.23 -4.76
C ALA A 51 -22.73 11.97 -5.67
N LEU A 52 -22.88 11.21 -6.75
CA LEU A 52 -21.83 10.96 -7.75
C LEU A 52 -21.50 12.22 -8.56
N ASP A 53 -22.50 12.99 -9.00
CA ASP A 53 -22.29 14.29 -9.65
C ASP A 53 -21.63 15.30 -8.70
N THR A 54 -22.06 15.35 -7.44
CA THR A 54 -21.42 16.17 -6.39
C THR A 54 -19.95 15.77 -6.20
N ALA A 55 -19.65 14.47 -6.12
CA ALA A 55 -18.28 13.97 -6.01
C ALA A 55 -17.45 14.31 -7.27
N ALA A 56 -17.99 14.12 -8.47
CA ALA A 56 -17.31 14.46 -9.73
C ALA A 56 -16.97 15.96 -9.82
N LYS A 57 -17.88 16.84 -9.40
CA LYS A 57 -17.63 18.29 -9.30
C LYS A 57 -16.52 18.60 -8.29
N LYS A 58 -16.61 18.05 -7.07
CA LYS A 58 -15.59 18.23 -6.01
C LYS A 58 -14.20 17.76 -6.45
N ILE A 59 -14.09 16.59 -7.06
CA ILE A 59 -12.84 16.04 -7.59
C ILE A 59 -12.25 16.97 -8.67
N LYS A 60 -13.08 17.46 -9.60
CA LYS A 60 -12.66 18.36 -10.69
C LYS A 60 -12.18 19.72 -10.18
N ASP A 61 -12.70 20.21 -9.07
CA ASP A 61 -12.23 21.44 -8.43
C ASP A 61 -10.99 21.21 -7.54
N ALA A 62 -10.87 20.05 -6.90
CA ALA A 62 -9.65 19.62 -6.22
C ALA A 62 -8.48 19.47 -7.20
N GLU A 63 -8.70 18.87 -8.39
CA GLU A 63 -7.67 18.77 -9.44
C GLU A 63 -7.23 20.17 -9.92
N LYS A 64 -8.14 21.12 -10.12
CA LYS A 64 -7.78 22.51 -10.44
C LYS A 64 -6.97 23.16 -9.32
N ALA A 65 -7.31 22.91 -8.05
CA ALA A 65 -6.63 23.47 -6.90
C ALA A 65 -5.20 22.92 -6.75
N THR A 66 -5.03 21.60 -6.83
CA THR A 66 -3.71 20.94 -6.77
C THR A 66 -2.84 21.34 -7.97
N LYS A 67 -3.39 21.34 -9.19
CA LYS A 67 -2.69 21.75 -10.43
C LYS A 67 -2.25 23.21 -10.38
N LYS A 68 -3.05 24.12 -9.79
CA LYS A 68 -2.63 25.51 -9.50
C LYS A 68 -1.52 25.57 -8.45
N ALA A 69 -1.63 24.83 -7.34
CA ALA A 69 -0.61 24.80 -6.29
C ALA A 69 0.73 24.29 -6.82
N VAL A 70 0.74 23.17 -7.56
CA VAL A 70 1.95 22.62 -8.22
C VAL A 70 2.53 23.63 -9.21
N LYS A 71 1.71 24.20 -10.12
CA LYS A 71 2.18 25.20 -11.09
C LYS A 71 2.78 26.44 -10.43
N SER A 72 2.30 26.83 -9.24
CA SER A 72 2.89 27.93 -8.46
C SER A 72 4.22 27.54 -7.81
N ALA A 73 4.36 26.31 -7.30
CA ALA A 73 5.62 25.81 -6.75
C ALA A 73 6.73 25.73 -7.82
N THR A 74 6.41 25.28 -9.04
CA THR A 74 7.36 25.28 -10.18
C THR A 74 7.77 26.69 -10.62
N LYS A 75 7.00 27.73 -10.30
CA LYS A 75 7.30 29.13 -10.68
C LYS A 75 7.98 29.95 -9.57
N GLU A 76 8.05 29.45 -8.34
CA GLU A 76 8.89 30.01 -7.25
C GLU A 76 10.30 29.37 -7.23
N ALA A 77 10.66 28.51 -8.18
CA ALA A 77 12.01 27.97 -8.32
C ALA A 77 12.91 28.96 -9.11
N PRO A 78 13.90 29.63 -8.48
CA PRO A 78 14.90 30.39 -9.23
C PRO A 78 15.83 29.43 -9.98
N ALA A 79 16.19 29.79 -11.21
CA ALA A 79 17.34 29.17 -11.87
C ALA A 79 18.63 29.67 -11.19
N ALA A 80 19.23 28.83 -10.36
CA ALA A 80 20.51 29.09 -9.70
C ALA A 80 21.48 27.95 -10.02
N SER A 81 22.65 28.30 -10.57
CA SER A 81 23.69 27.37 -11.00
C SER A 81 24.33 26.62 -9.81
N PRO A 82 24.98 25.47 -10.05
CA PRO A 82 25.72 24.76 -9.02
C PRO A 82 27.03 25.47 -8.69
N GLU A 83 27.16 26.04 -7.49
CA GLU A 83 28.46 26.41 -6.94
C GLU A 83 28.47 26.46 -5.41
N THR A 84 29.51 25.89 -4.81
CA THR A 84 29.74 25.86 -3.35
C THR A 84 30.61 27.03 -2.89
N PRO A 85 30.16 27.88 -1.95
CA PRO A 85 31.05 28.74 -1.19
C PRO A 85 31.45 28.06 0.13
N ALA A 86 32.76 27.91 0.36
CA ALA A 86 33.32 27.33 1.59
C ALA A 86 33.83 28.41 2.55
N THR A 87 33.78 28.16 3.87
CA THR A 87 34.68 28.68 4.94
C THR A 87 34.13 28.26 6.33
N PRO A 88 34.94 28.23 7.41
CA PRO A 88 36.25 27.60 7.53
C PRO A 88 36.34 26.67 8.77
N ALA A 89 37.34 25.78 8.80
CA ALA A 89 37.65 24.98 10.00
C ALA A 89 38.65 25.68 10.93
N PRO A 90 38.59 25.41 12.25
CA PRO A 90 39.79 24.98 12.96
C PRO A 90 39.68 23.55 13.56
N LYS A 91 40.84 23.02 13.97
CA LYS A 91 41.14 21.61 14.33
C LYS A 91 41.31 21.45 15.88
N PRO A 92 41.82 20.32 16.44
CA PRO A 92 41.27 18.95 16.44
C PRO A 92 41.39 18.19 17.79
N THR A 93 40.58 17.15 17.99
CA THR A 93 40.89 15.94 18.81
C THR A 93 40.17 14.76 18.15
N LYS A 94 40.82 13.73 17.58
CA LYS A 94 41.82 12.73 18.05
C LYS A 94 41.14 11.45 18.57
N SER A 95 41.71 10.31 18.15
CA SER A 95 41.05 9.00 17.98
C SER A 95 41.00 8.09 19.22
N HIS A 96 40.40 6.91 18.98
CA HIS A 96 40.24 5.67 19.77
C HIS A 96 38.84 5.45 20.36
N GLU A 97 38.15 4.28 20.32
CA GLU A 97 38.47 2.87 20.00
C GLU A 97 38.52 1.93 21.22
N GLN A 98 37.55 1.00 21.27
CA GLN A 98 37.53 -0.29 22.01
C GLN A 98 37.51 -0.28 23.57
N VAL A 99 37.24 -1.48 24.10
CA VAL A 99 37.39 -1.97 25.50
C VAL A 99 36.40 -1.34 26.52
N GLU A 100 35.41 -1.99 27.17
CA GLU A 100 35.15 -3.37 27.65
C GLU A 100 35.28 -3.50 29.19
N ALA A 101 34.22 -4.02 29.81
CA ALA A 101 34.09 -4.60 31.16
C ALA A 101 32.70 -5.29 31.18
N GLU A 102 32.51 -6.60 31.29
CA GLU A 102 33.04 -7.59 32.26
C GLU A 102 32.56 -7.25 33.69
N VAL A 103 31.98 -8.13 34.51
CA VAL A 103 31.80 -9.62 34.55
C VAL A 103 30.28 -9.91 34.84
N ALA A 104 29.64 -11.08 34.99
CA ALA A 104 29.93 -12.52 35.16
C ALA A 104 28.62 -13.35 34.91
N GLN A 105 28.53 -14.69 34.79
CA GLN A 105 29.44 -15.81 34.46
C GLN A 105 28.62 -17.12 34.29
N LYS A 106 29.23 -18.12 33.61
CA LYS A 106 28.83 -19.51 33.29
C LYS A 106 28.42 -19.67 31.81
N SER A 107 29.27 -20.22 30.92
CA SER A 107 29.95 -21.54 30.94
C SER A 107 28.92 -22.68 30.99
N VAL A 108 28.91 -23.66 30.08
CA VAL A 108 30.07 -24.38 29.53
C VAL A 108 30.06 -24.48 28.00
N VAL A 109 31.24 -24.45 27.38
CA VAL A 109 31.49 -24.93 26.01
C VAL A 109 32.22 -26.27 26.09
N PRO A 110 31.88 -27.25 25.24
CA PRO A 110 32.87 -28.19 24.73
C PRO A 110 33.08 -27.99 23.23
N THR A 111 34.31 -27.66 22.85
CA THR A 111 34.77 -27.64 21.46
C THR A 111 34.66 -29.03 20.84
N THR A 112 34.21 -29.12 19.59
CA THR A 112 34.46 -30.29 18.73
C THR A 112 34.67 -29.85 17.29
N SER A 113 35.58 -30.54 16.62
CA SER A 113 36.15 -30.19 15.32
C SER A 113 35.15 -30.23 14.17
N ALA A 114 35.40 -29.39 13.16
CA ALA A 114 34.87 -29.62 11.82
C ALA A 114 35.69 -30.74 11.13
N PRO A 115 35.07 -31.82 10.65
CA PRO A 115 35.65 -32.70 9.65
C PRO A 115 35.32 -32.20 8.24
N LYS A 116 36.30 -32.21 7.34
CA LYS A 116 36.09 -31.86 5.92
C LYS A 116 35.64 -33.09 5.14
N GLY A 117 34.41 -33.10 4.66
CA GLY A 117 33.88 -34.19 3.81
C GLY A 117 32.61 -33.77 3.05
N PRO A 118 32.28 -34.41 1.91
CA PRO A 118 31.12 -34.07 1.08
C PRO A 118 29.82 -34.68 1.65
N GLY A 119 29.54 -34.42 2.92
CA GLY A 119 28.25 -34.73 3.52
C GLY A 119 27.21 -33.76 2.97
N ALA A 120 26.33 -34.23 2.09
CA ALA A 120 25.18 -33.45 1.65
C ALA A 120 24.35 -33.08 2.88
N ALA A 121 24.31 -31.79 3.21
CA ALA A 121 23.47 -31.30 4.29
C ALA A 121 22.03 -31.66 3.94
N TYR A 122 21.34 -32.41 4.82
CA TYR A 122 19.92 -32.70 4.67
C TYR A 122 19.13 -31.44 5.00
N THR A 123 19.19 -30.46 4.10
CA THR A 123 18.13 -29.46 3.96
C THR A 123 16.88 -30.26 3.62
N PRO A 124 15.86 -30.31 4.50
CA PRO A 124 14.59 -30.89 4.10
C PRO A 124 14.11 -30.13 2.85
N PRO A 125 13.50 -30.81 1.86
CA PRO A 125 12.95 -30.10 0.71
C PRO A 125 12.04 -28.99 1.23
N LEU A 126 12.24 -27.77 0.73
CA LEU A 126 11.33 -26.67 1.05
C LEU A 126 9.91 -27.15 0.71
N PRO A 127 8.90 -26.84 1.55
CA PRO A 127 7.53 -27.18 1.20
C PRO A 127 7.25 -26.60 -0.18
N HIS A 128 6.80 -27.44 -1.10
CA HIS A 128 6.39 -26.99 -2.42
C HIS A 128 5.35 -25.89 -2.21
N ALA A 129 5.63 -24.68 -2.71
CA ALA A 129 4.59 -23.68 -2.80
C ALA A 129 3.56 -24.23 -3.79
N ASP A 130 2.28 -24.27 -3.38
CA ASP A 130 1.20 -24.69 -4.27
C ASP A 130 0.95 -23.57 -5.29
N GLU A 131 1.79 -23.55 -6.34
CA GLU A 131 1.77 -22.57 -7.41
C GLU A 131 0.53 -22.74 -8.28
N THR A 132 -0.53 -21.98 -7.98
CA THR A 132 -1.60 -21.78 -8.96
C THR A 132 -1.18 -20.74 -9.98
N THR A 133 -1.28 -21.08 -11.25
CA THR A 133 -1.30 -20.11 -12.33
C THR A 133 -2.56 -19.23 -12.22
N VAL A 134 -2.35 -17.92 -12.23
CA VAL A 134 -3.40 -16.91 -12.31
C VAL A 134 -3.19 -16.15 -13.62
N THR A 135 -4.09 -16.35 -14.58
CA THR A 135 -4.13 -15.55 -15.80
C THR A 135 -4.56 -14.14 -15.43
N ALA A 136 -3.67 -13.16 -15.58
CA ALA A 136 -3.98 -11.76 -15.38
C ALA A 136 -4.96 -11.26 -16.48
N HIS A 137 -5.63 -10.13 -16.22
CA HIS A 137 -6.48 -9.46 -17.21
C HIS A 137 -5.72 -9.04 -18.50
N ASP A 138 -4.39 -9.02 -18.46
CA ASP A 138 -3.50 -8.75 -19.60
C ASP A 138 -3.03 -10.03 -20.32
N GLY A 139 -3.68 -11.18 -20.07
CA GLY A 139 -3.37 -12.47 -20.70
C GLY A 139 -2.08 -13.15 -20.22
N SER A 140 -1.32 -12.50 -19.34
CA SER A 140 -0.08 -13.02 -18.75
C SER A 140 -0.38 -14.01 -17.61
N GLU A 141 0.15 -15.22 -17.70
CA GLU A 141 0.07 -16.22 -16.62
C GLU A 141 1.11 -15.91 -15.53
N ALA A 142 0.64 -15.48 -14.36
CA ALA A 142 1.48 -15.32 -13.19
C ALA A 142 1.34 -16.56 -12.30
N HIS A 143 2.46 -17.25 -12.03
CA HIS A 143 2.51 -18.21 -10.93
C HIS A 143 2.45 -17.42 -9.61
N VAL A 144 1.46 -17.69 -8.76
CA VAL A 144 1.34 -17.00 -7.47
C VAL A 144 1.13 -17.98 -6.33
N ASP A 145 2.06 -17.96 -5.37
CA ASP A 145 1.96 -18.68 -4.11
C ASP A 145 0.76 -18.17 -3.28
N LEU A 146 -0.29 -19.01 -3.21
CA LEU A 146 -1.50 -18.72 -2.44
C LEU A 146 -1.26 -18.71 -0.92
N HIS A 147 -0.21 -19.38 -0.44
CA HIS A 147 0.17 -19.43 0.98
C HIS A 147 0.93 -18.17 1.40
N ALA A 148 1.68 -17.51 0.52
CA ALA A 148 2.21 -16.16 0.76
C ALA A 148 1.12 -15.06 0.78
N GLN A 149 0.02 -15.23 0.04
CA GLN A 149 -0.97 -14.16 -0.15
C GLN A 149 -1.70 -13.69 1.12
N THR A 150 -2.15 -12.43 1.10
CA THR A 150 -3.08 -11.92 2.12
C THR A 150 -4.50 -12.47 1.92
N LEU A 151 -5.28 -12.55 3.00
CA LEU A 151 -6.69 -12.96 2.94
C LEU A 151 -7.57 -12.01 2.11
N VAL A 152 -7.14 -10.76 1.89
CA VAL A 152 -7.83 -9.83 0.98
C VAL A 152 -7.52 -10.18 -0.48
N SER A 153 -6.25 -10.42 -0.80
CA SER A 153 -5.79 -10.82 -2.14
C SER A 153 -6.45 -12.12 -2.60
N LEU A 154 -6.50 -13.13 -1.72
CA LEU A 154 -7.18 -14.40 -1.99
C LEU A 154 -8.69 -14.23 -2.23
N ARG A 155 -9.34 -13.24 -1.59
CA ARG A 155 -10.76 -12.94 -1.84
C ARG A 155 -10.99 -12.24 -3.17
N GLN A 156 -10.04 -11.43 -3.63
CA GLN A 156 -10.07 -10.81 -4.96
C GLN A 156 -9.89 -11.87 -6.04
N LEU A 157 -8.82 -12.68 -5.96
CA LEU A 157 -8.63 -13.82 -6.88
C LEU A 157 -9.85 -14.75 -6.92
N ALA A 158 -10.45 -15.03 -5.77
CA ALA A 158 -11.63 -15.89 -5.71
C ALA A 158 -12.86 -15.21 -6.38
N THR A 159 -13.09 -13.90 -6.23
CA THR A 159 -14.13 -13.22 -7.00
C THR A 159 -13.82 -13.13 -8.50
N ASP A 160 -12.54 -13.02 -8.87
CA ASP A 160 -12.10 -12.92 -10.27
C ASP A 160 -12.23 -14.28 -10.99
N LYS A 161 -11.99 -15.39 -10.28
CA LYS A 161 -12.38 -16.77 -10.68
C LYS A 161 -13.90 -17.06 -10.54
N GLY A 162 -14.72 -16.08 -10.18
CA GLY A 162 -16.19 -16.22 -10.08
C GLY A 162 -16.72 -16.94 -8.82
N VAL A 163 -15.86 -17.25 -7.84
CA VAL A 163 -16.24 -17.92 -6.59
C VAL A 163 -17.07 -16.97 -5.73
N THR A 164 -18.31 -17.37 -5.40
CA THR A 164 -19.22 -16.59 -4.56
C THR A 164 -19.08 -16.96 -3.07
N GLY A 165 -19.58 -16.09 -2.18
CA GLY A 165 -19.61 -16.36 -0.73
C GLY A 165 -18.29 -16.16 0.03
N VAL A 166 -17.21 -15.80 -0.66
CA VAL A 166 -15.81 -15.70 -0.17
C VAL A 166 -15.63 -14.92 1.14
N SER A 167 -16.53 -13.98 1.46
CA SER A 167 -16.52 -13.19 2.70
C SER A 167 -16.61 -14.02 3.98
N ARG A 168 -17.15 -15.25 3.92
CA ARG A 168 -17.26 -16.17 5.07
C ARG A 168 -16.15 -17.22 5.14
N LEU A 169 -15.36 -17.40 4.07
CA LEU A 169 -14.32 -18.42 4.00
C LEU A 169 -13.06 -18.00 4.76
N THR A 170 -12.40 -18.98 5.38
CA THR A 170 -11.08 -18.84 6.01
C THR A 170 -9.97 -18.81 4.95
N LYS A 171 -8.72 -18.50 5.33
CA LYS A 171 -7.60 -18.52 4.37
C LYS A 171 -7.44 -19.90 3.71
N ALA A 172 -7.42 -20.98 4.49
CA ALA A 172 -7.30 -22.35 3.93
C ALA A 172 -8.43 -22.68 2.94
N GLN A 173 -9.68 -22.36 3.29
CA GLN A 173 -10.84 -22.59 2.40
C GLN A 173 -10.82 -21.74 1.13
N LEU A 174 -10.15 -20.57 1.13
CA LEU A 174 -9.95 -19.77 -0.08
C LEU A 174 -8.87 -20.38 -0.97
N ILE A 175 -7.81 -20.94 -0.39
CA ILE A 175 -6.73 -21.62 -1.12
C ILE A 175 -7.28 -22.89 -1.81
N GLU A 176 -7.98 -23.74 -1.06
CA GLU A 176 -8.67 -24.94 -1.56
C GLU A 176 -9.62 -24.59 -2.74
N ARG A 177 -10.36 -23.48 -2.63
CA ARG A 177 -11.27 -22.95 -3.66
C ARG A 177 -10.59 -22.26 -4.85
N LEU A 178 -9.27 -22.08 -4.82
CA LEU A 178 -8.47 -21.50 -5.89
C LEU A 178 -7.57 -22.53 -6.58
N GLN A 179 -7.31 -23.66 -5.93
CA GLN A 179 -6.64 -24.85 -6.45
C GLN A 179 -7.58 -25.80 -7.22
N ALA A 180 -8.87 -25.78 -6.88
CA ALA A 180 -9.96 -26.50 -7.59
C ALA A 180 -10.49 -25.74 -8.82
#